data_AF-A0A485KEH4-F1
#
_entry.id   AF-A0A485KEH4-F1
#
_cell.length_a   1.000
_cell.length_b   1.000
_cell.length_c   1.000
_cell.angle_alpha   90.00
_cell.angle_beta   90.00
_cell.angle_gamma   90.00
#
_symmetry.space_group_name_H-M   'P 1'
#
loop_
_entity.id
_entity.type
_entity.pdbx_description
1 polymer ?
#
loop_
_entity_poly.entity_id
_entity_poly.type
_entity_poly.pdbx_seq_one_letter_code
_entity_poly.pdbx_strand_id
1 'polypeptide(L)'
;MPQLNLMYPRPVGWEAPYKYGGNCMCEITGGFISNVGQYITLDGNCASQSIEVLYTNTFQSLAALLFTTPNLTSPNLCNHELQDPAACRRFISAALPFIGGHISPVDLQATRVIVAQVKSQIQTTIRPQLMQYLYYPSQNNLIIAHIDLLDGSNFEYFSWLYLIDWVNSYREVVRFEGALNNMTLVTGTMLGQRTKPNPQEVPINVAFYIRSALQYMTYVLIGVAGMVCFSIFVNRGRIEGWNMFEFNRVAGVVWIGRPLMVLRGVTAICLLSTEMLVLTRPFNGISTQFVHTQPDWLTTLLSSGEMGWLVYVLNDVFSVATRQFTTGYAMKSTLLGYLGAAIWSFTVPVHHFVTIDRQCTILVVDFQLECHSGTVAIGRFDRFCGLLLLAAGCCVVAFFLERVFARGVVQYHSYLLHSSARYHFEQAEWVVDGTYHLDRASAVLNGLVVVPIRGNRIVALDIKSWRVMVLEINRVDTVRSKSVHLQHTIPLGN
;
A
#
# COMPACT_ATOMS: atom_id res chain seq x y z
N MET A 1 28.53 -25.27 -4.33
CA MET A 1 29.61 -24.36 -4.76
C MET A 1 30.14 -23.62 -3.55
N PRO A 2 31.47 -23.40 -3.43
CA PRO A 2 32.02 -22.56 -2.37
C PRO A 2 31.49 -21.13 -2.49
N GLN A 3 31.22 -20.47 -1.36
CA GLN A 3 30.81 -19.06 -1.36
C GLN A 3 32.03 -18.18 -1.54
N LEU A 4 32.03 -17.39 -2.60
CA LEU A 4 33.02 -16.35 -2.86
C LEU A 4 32.28 -15.03 -2.76
N ASN A 5 32.22 -14.48 -1.55
CA ASN A 5 31.37 -13.32 -1.25
C ASN A 5 32.15 -11.99 -1.24
N LEU A 6 33.48 -12.07 -1.28
CA LEU A 6 34.38 -10.93 -1.14
C LEU A 6 35.63 -11.16 -1.98
N MET A 7 36.00 -10.16 -2.78
CA MET A 7 37.18 -10.20 -3.64
C MET A 7 37.94 -8.87 -3.58
N TYR A 8 39.25 -8.93 -3.74
CA TYR A 8 40.20 -7.82 -3.74
C TYR A 8 40.97 -7.82 -5.06
N PRO A 9 40.32 -7.40 -6.16
CA PRO A 9 40.87 -7.47 -7.50
C PRO A 9 41.98 -6.45 -7.71
N ARG A 10 43.08 -6.88 -8.32
CA ARG A 10 44.18 -6.02 -8.79
C ARG A 10 44.30 -6.10 -10.31
N PRO A 11 44.13 -4.98 -11.04
CA PRO A 11 44.38 -4.91 -12.47
C PRO A 11 45.81 -5.31 -12.88
N VAL A 12 45.98 -5.69 -14.15
CA VAL A 12 47.29 -5.99 -14.75
C VAL A 12 48.17 -4.74 -14.74
N GLY A 13 49.45 -4.90 -14.42
CA GLY A 13 50.44 -3.81 -14.43
C GLY A 13 50.57 -3.07 -13.09
N TRP A 14 49.77 -3.42 -12.09
CA TRP A 14 49.83 -2.83 -10.74
C TRP A 14 50.58 -3.73 -9.73
N GLU A 15 51.40 -4.68 -10.20
CA GLU A 15 52.02 -5.68 -9.32
C GLU A 15 53.13 -5.12 -8.43
N ALA A 16 53.95 -4.20 -8.94
CA ALA A 16 55.20 -3.75 -8.32
C ALA A 16 55.15 -2.41 -7.53
N PRO A 17 54.39 -1.37 -7.93
CA PRO A 17 54.46 -0.06 -7.26
C PRO A 17 53.65 -0.01 -5.96
N TYR A 18 53.92 1.01 -5.14
CA TYR A 18 53.07 1.40 -4.01
C TYR A 18 51.84 2.14 -4.54
N LYS A 19 50.65 1.81 -4.02
CA LYS A 19 49.36 2.38 -4.46
C LYS A 19 48.88 3.39 -3.43
N TYR A 20 48.96 4.67 -3.74
CA TYR A 20 48.63 5.76 -2.81
C TYR A 20 47.16 6.22 -2.86
N GLY A 21 46.26 5.36 -3.35
CA GLY A 21 44.82 5.60 -3.43
C GLY A 21 44.29 5.70 -4.87
N GLY A 22 42.97 5.68 -5.01
CA GLY A 22 42.26 5.75 -6.30
C GLY A 22 41.18 6.83 -6.36
N ASN A 23 41.17 7.74 -5.40
CA ASN A 23 40.22 8.86 -5.38
C ASN A 23 40.94 10.15 -5.80
N CYS A 24 40.69 10.61 -7.03
CA CYS A 24 41.28 11.83 -7.57
C CYS A 24 40.76 13.12 -6.92
N MET A 25 39.69 13.05 -6.11
CA MET A 25 39.12 14.17 -5.36
C MET A 25 39.77 14.38 -3.98
N CYS A 26 40.68 13.48 -3.58
CA CYS A 26 41.25 13.45 -2.25
C CYS A 26 42.74 13.75 -2.23
N GLU A 27 43.22 14.26 -1.09
CA GLU A 27 44.65 14.45 -0.85
C GLU A 27 45.36 13.08 -0.68
N ILE A 28 46.58 13.01 -1.20
CA ILE A 28 47.40 11.80 -1.18
C ILE A 28 48.04 11.65 0.21
N THR A 29 47.38 10.91 1.10
CA THR A 29 47.72 10.85 2.53
C THR A 29 48.26 9.50 3.01
N GLY A 30 48.16 8.44 2.19
CA GLY A 30 48.61 7.08 2.55
C GLY A 30 48.56 6.12 1.36
N GLY A 31 49.15 4.93 1.50
CA GLY A 31 49.18 3.96 0.41
C GLY A 31 49.43 2.50 0.85
N PHE A 32 49.28 1.60 -0.11
CA PHE A 32 49.37 0.15 0.07
C PHE A 32 50.47 -0.45 -0.79
N ILE A 33 51.18 -1.43 -0.22
CA ILE A 33 52.15 -2.26 -0.98
C ILE A 33 51.40 -3.33 -1.76
N SER A 34 50.55 -4.10 -1.04
CA SER A 34 49.87 -5.27 -1.58
C SER A 34 48.49 -4.94 -2.17
N ASN A 35 47.70 -4.13 -1.48
CA ASN A 35 46.30 -3.84 -1.83
C ASN A 35 46.14 -2.72 -2.86
N VAL A 36 44.95 -2.67 -3.47
CA VAL A 36 44.49 -1.54 -4.27
C VAL A 36 43.74 -0.60 -3.35
N GLY A 37 44.06 0.69 -3.37
CA GLY A 37 43.33 1.68 -2.57
C GLY A 37 41.93 1.90 -3.11
N GLN A 38 40.98 2.27 -2.26
CA GLN A 38 39.60 2.52 -2.67
C GLN A 38 39.55 3.57 -3.80
N TYR A 39 38.70 3.31 -4.81
CA TYR A 39 38.45 4.28 -5.88
C TYR A 39 37.62 5.47 -5.38
N ILE A 40 37.34 6.43 -6.26
CA ILE A 40 36.44 7.56 -5.97
C ILE A 40 35.12 7.07 -5.35
N THR A 41 34.62 7.74 -4.31
CA THR A 41 33.32 7.42 -3.72
C THR A 41 32.36 8.60 -3.86
N LEU A 42 31.08 8.31 -4.07
CA LEU A 42 30.05 9.35 -4.28
C LEU A 42 29.69 10.12 -3.02
N ASP A 43 29.90 9.52 -1.86
CA ASP A 43 29.76 10.19 -0.57
C ASP A 43 30.94 11.13 -0.27
N GLY A 44 31.92 11.24 -1.17
CA GLY A 44 33.07 12.14 -1.04
C GLY A 44 34.07 11.73 0.05
N ASN A 45 33.98 10.50 0.55
CA ASN A 45 34.83 10.04 1.64
C ASN A 45 36.29 9.87 1.19
N CYS A 46 37.18 10.63 1.81
CA CYS A 46 38.63 10.55 1.61
C CYS A 46 39.28 9.67 2.68
N ALA A 47 39.27 8.35 2.46
CA ALA A 47 39.86 7.40 3.39
C ALA A 47 41.29 7.02 2.98
N SER A 48 42.26 7.31 3.85
CA SER A 48 43.70 7.02 3.62
C SER A 48 44.08 5.53 3.77
N GLN A 49 43.19 4.72 4.36
CA GLN A 49 43.40 3.30 4.62
C GLN A 49 42.26 2.41 4.09
N SER A 50 41.40 2.93 3.23
CA SER A 50 40.38 2.10 2.58
C SER A 50 40.94 1.36 1.38
N ILE A 51 40.60 0.08 1.29
CA ILE A 51 40.95 -0.79 0.16
C ILE A 51 39.75 -0.99 -0.75
N GLU A 52 40.04 -1.24 -2.01
CA GLU A 52 39.03 -1.55 -3.01
C GLU A 52 38.52 -2.98 -2.86
N VAL A 53 37.20 -3.16 -2.86
CA VAL A 53 36.54 -4.44 -2.55
C VAL A 53 35.35 -4.68 -3.46
N LEU A 54 35.22 -5.91 -3.98
CA LEU A 54 34.01 -6.39 -4.64
C LEU A 54 33.21 -7.31 -3.69
N TYR A 55 31.96 -6.98 -3.46
CA TYR A 55 31.01 -7.84 -2.76
C TYR A 55 30.21 -8.64 -3.78
N THR A 56 30.36 -9.96 -3.74
CA THR A 56 29.74 -10.83 -4.74
C THR A 56 28.83 -11.84 -4.08
N ASN A 57 27.96 -12.45 -4.88
CA ASN A 57 27.28 -13.68 -4.49
C ASN A 57 27.50 -14.74 -5.57
N THR A 58 27.07 -15.97 -5.30
CA THR A 58 27.24 -17.10 -6.23
C THR A 58 26.65 -16.79 -7.62
N PHE A 59 25.48 -16.13 -7.69
CA PHE A 59 24.83 -15.83 -8.95
C PHE A 59 25.62 -14.80 -9.78
N GLN A 60 26.02 -13.68 -9.17
CA GLN A 60 26.83 -12.64 -9.83
C GLN A 60 28.18 -13.20 -10.29
N SER A 61 28.83 -14.03 -9.46
CA SER A 61 30.11 -14.65 -9.79
C SER A 61 29.99 -15.64 -10.95
N LEU A 62 28.90 -16.42 -11.01
CA LEU A 62 28.61 -17.29 -12.16
C LEU A 62 28.30 -16.49 -13.43
N ALA A 63 27.52 -15.41 -13.32
CA ALA A 63 27.18 -14.55 -14.44
C ALA A 63 28.44 -13.87 -15.03
N ALA A 64 29.31 -13.31 -14.17
CA ALA A 64 30.58 -12.73 -14.62
C ALA A 64 31.48 -13.74 -15.33
N LEU A 65 31.53 -14.99 -14.83
CA LEU A 65 32.28 -16.06 -15.48
C LEU A 65 31.70 -16.44 -16.85
N LEU A 66 30.37 -16.46 -16.96
CA LEU A 66 29.66 -16.71 -18.22
C LEU A 66 29.92 -15.59 -19.25
N PHE A 67 30.08 -14.35 -18.80
CA PHE A 67 30.36 -13.19 -19.67
C PHE A 67 31.84 -13.06 -20.05
N THR A 68 32.75 -13.70 -19.31
CA THR A 68 34.18 -13.64 -19.59
C THR A 68 34.51 -14.35 -20.90
N THR A 69 35.42 -13.80 -21.71
CA THR A 69 35.83 -14.42 -22.97
C THR A 69 36.39 -15.83 -22.69
N PRO A 70 35.97 -16.89 -23.42
CA PRO A 70 36.37 -18.27 -23.12
C PRO A 70 37.89 -18.51 -23.05
N ASN A 71 38.68 -17.78 -23.84
CA ASN A 71 40.14 -17.91 -23.81
C ASN A 71 40.79 -17.29 -22.56
N LEU A 72 40.03 -16.50 -21.81
CA LEU A 72 40.45 -15.82 -20.58
C LEU A 72 39.88 -16.50 -19.32
N THR A 73 39.02 -17.51 -19.48
CA THR A 73 38.51 -18.32 -18.36
C THR A 73 39.54 -19.38 -17.98
N SER A 74 40.50 -19.02 -17.13
CA SER A 74 41.53 -19.92 -16.60
C SER A 74 41.70 -19.70 -15.09
N PRO A 75 42.07 -20.71 -14.28
CA PRO A 75 42.41 -20.53 -12.88
C PRO A 75 43.49 -19.46 -12.62
N ASN A 76 44.28 -19.11 -13.63
CA ASN A 76 45.27 -18.03 -13.58
C ASN A 76 44.66 -16.63 -13.40
N LEU A 77 43.38 -16.43 -13.75
CA LEU A 77 42.69 -15.16 -13.47
C LEU A 77 42.69 -14.83 -11.97
N CYS A 78 42.68 -15.87 -11.12
CA CYS A 78 42.71 -15.68 -9.67
C CYS A 78 44.05 -15.15 -9.14
N ASN A 79 45.07 -14.97 -9.98
CA ASN A 79 46.28 -14.25 -9.60
C ASN A 79 46.04 -12.73 -9.42
N HIS A 80 44.89 -12.24 -9.89
CA HIS A 80 44.42 -10.88 -9.64
C HIS A 80 43.68 -10.73 -8.31
N GLU A 81 43.34 -11.83 -7.63
CA GLU A 81 42.76 -11.79 -6.28
C GLU A 81 43.89 -11.73 -5.24
N LEU A 82 43.93 -10.64 -4.47
CA LEU A 82 45.05 -10.37 -3.57
C LEU A 82 44.98 -11.07 -2.22
N GLN A 83 43.79 -11.32 -1.68
CA GLN A 83 43.64 -11.80 -0.30
C GLN A 83 43.41 -13.30 -0.23
N ASP A 84 42.54 -13.86 -1.07
CA ASP A 84 42.28 -15.31 -1.10
C ASP A 84 42.22 -15.89 -2.53
N PRO A 85 43.37 -15.95 -3.23
CA PRO A 85 43.45 -16.53 -4.58
C PRO A 85 43.08 -18.02 -4.59
N ALA A 86 43.24 -18.73 -3.47
CA ALA A 86 42.91 -20.15 -3.36
C ALA A 86 41.39 -20.39 -3.35
N ALA A 87 40.61 -19.58 -2.64
CA ALA A 87 39.15 -19.63 -2.72
C ALA A 87 38.64 -19.27 -4.12
N CYS A 88 39.21 -18.23 -4.75
CA CYS A 88 38.88 -17.90 -6.14
C CYS A 88 39.09 -19.11 -7.06
N ARG A 89 40.27 -19.76 -7.00
CA ARG A 89 40.56 -20.93 -7.85
C ARG A 89 39.58 -22.07 -7.60
N ARG A 90 39.25 -22.37 -6.34
CA ARG A 90 38.26 -23.41 -5.97
C ARG A 90 36.87 -23.09 -6.53
N PHE A 91 36.46 -21.82 -6.50
CA PHE A 91 35.19 -21.39 -7.09
C PHE A 91 35.18 -21.58 -8.60
N ILE A 92 36.18 -21.02 -9.31
CA ILE A 92 36.27 -21.10 -10.77
C ILE A 92 36.35 -22.57 -11.24
N SER A 93 37.12 -23.42 -10.54
CA SER A 93 37.23 -24.85 -10.86
C SER A 93 35.92 -25.61 -10.70
N ALA A 94 35.04 -25.18 -9.78
CA ALA A 94 33.73 -25.78 -9.58
C ALA A 94 32.66 -25.18 -10.52
N ALA A 95 32.80 -23.89 -10.87
CA ALA A 95 31.85 -23.15 -11.69
C ALA A 95 31.94 -23.52 -13.18
N LEU A 96 33.15 -23.71 -13.73
CA LEU A 96 33.32 -24.03 -15.15
C LEU A 96 32.62 -25.34 -15.56
N PRO A 97 32.78 -26.48 -14.84
CA PRO A 97 32.04 -27.71 -15.14
C PRO A 97 30.53 -27.55 -14.93
N PHE A 98 30.11 -26.77 -13.94
CA PHE A 98 28.69 -26.52 -13.71
C PHE A 98 28.03 -25.80 -14.89
N ILE A 99 28.65 -24.71 -15.37
CA ILE A 99 28.18 -23.96 -16.55
C ILE A 99 28.11 -24.87 -17.77
N GLY A 100 29.18 -25.64 -18.03
CA GLY A 100 29.23 -26.56 -19.17
C GLY A 100 28.24 -27.73 -19.10
N GLY A 101 27.87 -28.17 -17.89
CA GLY A 101 26.97 -29.30 -17.68
C GLY A 101 25.49 -28.94 -17.56
N HIS A 102 25.15 -27.69 -17.21
CA HIS A 102 23.78 -27.28 -16.88
C HIS A 102 23.21 -26.18 -17.79
N ILE A 103 24.04 -25.53 -18.62
CA ILE A 103 23.57 -24.55 -19.61
C ILE A 103 23.70 -25.16 -21.00
N SER A 104 22.65 -25.05 -21.82
CA SER A 104 22.68 -25.63 -23.16
C SER A 104 23.74 -24.93 -24.03
N PRO A 105 24.40 -25.64 -24.96
CA PRO A 105 25.38 -25.03 -25.87
C PRO A 105 24.80 -23.89 -26.72
N VAL A 106 23.50 -23.98 -27.04
CA VAL A 106 22.78 -22.96 -27.82
C VAL A 106 22.63 -21.68 -27.00
N ASP A 107 22.19 -21.79 -25.74
CA ASP A 107 22.02 -20.65 -24.85
C ASP A 107 23.38 -20.01 -24.50
N LEU A 108 24.41 -20.83 -24.32
CA LEU A 108 25.79 -20.35 -24.12
C LEU A 108 26.26 -19.53 -25.33
N GLN A 109 26.03 -20.02 -26.54
CA GLN A 109 26.45 -19.30 -27.75
C GLN A 109 25.65 -18.01 -27.96
N ALA A 110 24.33 -18.04 -27.74
CA ALA A 110 23.49 -16.85 -27.79
C ALA A 110 23.95 -15.78 -26.78
N THR A 111 24.24 -16.20 -25.56
CA THR A 111 24.76 -15.32 -24.51
C THR A 111 26.09 -14.68 -24.92
N ARG A 112 27.03 -15.46 -25.47
CA ARG A 112 28.34 -14.95 -25.92
C ARG A 112 28.23 -13.88 -27.00
N VAL A 113 27.30 -14.03 -27.94
CA VAL A 113 27.06 -13.02 -28.99
C VAL A 113 26.60 -11.70 -28.37
N ILE A 114 25.62 -11.76 -27.46
CA ILE A 114 25.10 -10.58 -26.75
C ILE A 114 26.22 -9.90 -25.95
N VAL A 115 26.97 -10.69 -25.18
CA VAL A 115 28.07 -10.20 -24.35
C VAL A 115 29.16 -9.52 -25.18
N ALA A 116 29.54 -10.10 -26.32
CA ALA A 116 30.53 -9.49 -27.22
C ALA A 116 30.05 -8.13 -27.76
N GLN A 117 28.77 -8.01 -28.13
CA GLN A 117 28.17 -6.77 -28.58
C GLN A 117 28.16 -5.71 -27.45
N VAL A 118 27.71 -6.09 -26.25
CA VAL A 118 27.68 -5.20 -25.08
C VAL A 118 29.09 -4.72 -24.71
N LYS A 119 30.06 -5.64 -24.67
CA LYS A 119 31.46 -5.32 -24.42
C LYS A 119 31.99 -4.28 -25.41
N SER A 120 31.75 -4.49 -26.71
CA SER A 120 32.17 -3.57 -27.77
C SER A 120 31.52 -2.19 -27.64
N GLN A 121 30.21 -2.15 -27.33
CA GLN A 121 29.48 -0.90 -27.13
C GLN A 121 30.00 -0.11 -25.92
N ILE A 122 30.25 -0.78 -24.79
CA ILE A 122 30.78 -0.14 -23.58
C ILE A 122 32.19 0.41 -23.83
N GLN A 123 33.05 -0.36 -24.50
CA GLN A 123 34.41 0.05 -24.86
C GLN A 123 34.44 1.28 -25.77
N THR A 124 33.51 1.37 -26.73
CA THR A 124 33.49 2.46 -27.73
C THR A 124 32.77 3.71 -27.25
N THR A 125 31.75 3.57 -26.43
CA THR A 125 30.88 4.69 -26.04
C THR A 125 31.29 5.32 -24.72
N ILE A 126 31.60 4.49 -23.70
CA ILE A 126 31.77 4.94 -22.31
C ILE A 126 33.23 4.86 -21.89
N ARG A 127 33.88 3.75 -22.25
CA ARG A 127 35.28 3.43 -21.90
C ARG A 127 35.56 3.63 -20.40
N PRO A 128 34.90 2.85 -19.51
CA PRO A 128 35.13 2.95 -18.07
C PRO A 128 36.56 2.55 -17.72
N GLN A 129 37.17 3.25 -16.77
CA GLN A 129 38.56 3.10 -16.36
C GLN A 129 38.69 2.96 -14.84
N LEU A 130 39.74 2.29 -14.41
CA LEU A 130 40.18 2.20 -13.02
C LEU A 130 41.41 3.08 -12.84
N MET A 131 41.50 3.81 -11.74
CA MET A 131 42.60 4.76 -11.49
C MET A 131 43.24 4.56 -10.12
N GLN A 132 44.57 4.70 -10.07
CA GLN A 132 45.39 4.73 -8.86
C GLN A 132 46.57 5.69 -9.03
N TYR A 133 47.03 6.25 -7.91
CA TYR A 133 48.34 6.86 -7.82
C TYR A 133 49.40 5.79 -7.57
N LEU A 134 50.30 5.58 -8.53
CA LEU A 134 51.37 4.58 -8.43
C LEU A 134 52.70 5.27 -8.14
N TYR A 135 53.31 4.91 -7.01
CA TYR A 135 54.63 5.39 -6.63
C TYR A 135 55.67 4.29 -6.85
N TYR A 136 56.73 4.64 -7.58
CA TYR A 136 57.87 3.79 -7.86
C TYR A 136 59.06 4.27 -7.01
N PRO A 137 59.36 3.63 -5.87
CA PRO A 137 60.39 4.12 -4.94
C PRO A 137 61.79 4.18 -5.58
N SER A 138 62.09 3.25 -6.48
CA SER A 138 63.37 3.18 -7.18
C SER A 138 63.62 4.38 -8.11
N GLN A 139 62.56 5.01 -8.60
CA GLN A 139 62.62 6.16 -9.50
C GLN A 139 62.23 7.46 -8.81
N ASN A 140 61.79 7.39 -7.54
CA ASN A 140 61.15 8.48 -6.81
C ASN A 140 60.06 9.18 -7.65
N ASN A 141 59.27 8.38 -8.37
CA ASN A 141 58.32 8.87 -9.36
C ASN A 141 56.89 8.47 -8.97
N LEU A 142 56.01 9.45 -8.89
CA LEU A 142 54.58 9.28 -8.66
C LEU A 142 53.84 9.55 -9.96
N ILE A 143 53.11 8.54 -10.46
CA ILE A 143 52.32 8.66 -11.68
C ILE A 143 50.84 8.42 -11.40
N ILE A 144 49.99 9.07 -12.18
CA ILE A 144 48.58 8.74 -12.25
C ILE A 144 48.44 7.59 -13.24
N ALA A 145 48.14 6.40 -12.74
CA ALA A 145 47.86 5.25 -13.57
C ALA A 145 46.36 5.11 -13.73
N HIS A 146 45.94 4.91 -14.97
CA HIS A 146 44.58 4.56 -15.33
C HIS A 146 44.63 3.41 -16.33
N ILE A 147 43.71 2.45 -16.18
CA ILE A 147 43.58 1.30 -17.06
C ILE A 147 42.12 1.18 -17.49
N ASP A 148 41.89 0.86 -18.76
CA ASP A 148 40.54 0.59 -19.25
C ASP A 148 40.03 -0.68 -18.55
N LEU A 149 38.80 -0.63 -18.02
CA LEU A 149 38.20 -1.75 -17.32
C LEU A 149 38.09 -2.98 -18.23
N LEU A 150 37.78 -2.77 -19.52
CA LEU A 150 37.71 -3.82 -20.52
C LEU A 150 38.93 -3.73 -21.47
N ASP A 151 40.12 -4.06 -20.98
CA ASP A 151 41.39 -4.00 -21.73
C ASP A 151 41.68 -5.26 -22.58
N GLY A 152 40.89 -6.33 -22.41
CA GLY A 152 41.09 -7.61 -23.07
C GLY A 152 42.11 -8.52 -22.38
N SER A 153 42.51 -8.19 -21.16
CA SER A 153 43.39 -9.02 -20.34
C SER A 153 42.63 -10.12 -19.56
N ASN A 154 43.37 -10.98 -18.86
CA ASN A 154 42.81 -11.97 -17.93
C ASN A 154 42.13 -11.36 -16.69
N PHE A 155 42.07 -10.02 -16.56
CA PHE A 155 41.28 -9.30 -15.58
C PHE A 155 39.77 -9.21 -15.94
N GLU A 156 39.38 -9.66 -17.13
CA GLU A 156 38.01 -9.50 -17.65
C GLU A 156 36.92 -10.07 -16.72
N TYR A 157 37.19 -11.16 -15.99
CA TYR A 157 36.25 -11.69 -15.01
C TYR A 157 35.85 -10.67 -13.94
N PHE A 158 36.83 -9.99 -13.36
CA PHE A 158 36.59 -8.94 -12.37
C PHE A 158 35.95 -7.70 -13.01
N SER A 159 36.29 -7.43 -14.26
CA SER A 159 35.72 -6.34 -15.05
C SER A 159 34.21 -6.49 -15.21
N TRP A 160 33.73 -7.71 -15.48
CA TRP A 160 32.30 -8.00 -15.51
C TRP A 160 31.64 -7.86 -14.14
N LEU A 161 32.33 -8.19 -13.04
CA LEU A 161 31.80 -7.95 -11.69
C LEU A 161 31.62 -6.46 -11.40
N TYR A 162 32.59 -5.61 -11.78
CA TYR A 162 32.44 -4.15 -11.69
C TYR A 162 31.25 -3.62 -12.51
N LEU A 163 31.03 -4.15 -13.72
CA LEU A 163 29.89 -3.77 -14.56
C LEU A 163 28.54 -4.26 -13.99
N ILE A 164 28.50 -5.46 -13.40
CA ILE A 164 27.32 -5.98 -12.72
C ILE A 164 26.99 -5.10 -11.50
N ASP A 165 27.99 -4.70 -10.72
CA ASP A 165 27.81 -3.76 -9.61
C ASP A 165 27.30 -2.40 -10.09
N TRP A 166 27.79 -1.92 -11.24
CA TRP A 166 27.31 -0.68 -11.85
C TRP A 166 25.83 -0.75 -12.24
N VAL A 167 25.40 -1.83 -12.90
CA VAL A 167 23.98 -2.04 -13.25
C VAL A 167 23.11 -2.18 -12.00
N ASN A 168 23.63 -2.78 -10.93
CA ASN A 168 22.92 -2.91 -9.65
C ASN A 168 23.00 -1.64 -8.77
N SER A 169 23.59 -0.55 -9.27
CA SER A 169 23.77 0.71 -8.53
C SER A 169 24.60 0.58 -7.24
N TYR A 170 25.43 -0.47 -7.13
CA TYR A 170 26.46 -0.56 -6.08
C TYR A 170 27.69 0.28 -6.41
N ARG A 171 27.86 0.64 -7.68
CA ARG A 171 28.90 1.53 -8.19
C ARG A 171 28.30 2.43 -9.24
N GLU A 172 28.95 3.55 -9.50
CA GLU A 172 28.64 4.40 -10.65
C GLU A 172 29.86 4.56 -11.55
N VAL A 173 29.64 5.16 -12.70
CA VAL A 173 30.67 5.51 -13.67
C VAL A 173 30.59 7.02 -13.87
N VAL A 174 31.64 7.73 -13.46
CA VAL A 174 31.68 9.19 -13.44
C VAL A 174 32.70 9.68 -14.45
N ARG A 175 32.30 10.61 -15.31
CA ARG A 175 33.19 11.25 -16.27
C ARG A 175 33.68 12.59 -15.72
N PHE A 176 34.98 12.70 -15.53
CA PHE A 176 35.66 13.95 -15.21
C PHE A 176 36.13 14.59 -16.51
N GLU A 177 35.70 15.83 -16.73
CA GLU A 177 36.11 16.62 -17.89
C GLU A 177 37.13 17.65 -17.45
N GLY A 178 38.37 17.45 -17.88
CA GLY A 178 39.48 18.34 -17.62
C GLY A 178 39.84 19.15 -18.86
N ALA A 179 40.56 20.27 -18.67
CA ALA A 179 41.01 21.11 -19.79
C ALA A 179 41.98 20.38 -20.74
N LEU A 180 42.72 19.39 -20.25
CA LEU A 180 43.74 18.66 -21.02
C LEU A 180 43.30 17.24 -21.38
N ASN A 181 42.63 16.54 -20.46
CA ASN A 181 42.21 15.15 -20.62
C ASN A 181 40.88 14.91 -19.91
N ASN A 182 40.10 14.00 -20.45
CA ASN A 182 38.88 13.49 -19.83
C ASN A 182 39.11 12.05 -19.38
N MET A 183 38.52 11.70 -18.25
CA MET A 183 38.65 10.36 -17.66
C MET A 183 37.29 9.88 -17.16
N THR A 184 36.93 8.66 -17.54
CA THR A 184 35.67 8.04 -17.14
C THR A 184 35.98 6.97 -16.09
N LEU A 185 35.76 7.27 -14.82
CA LEU A 185 36.17 6.42 -13.70
C LEU A 185 35.01 5.61 -13.12
N VAL A 186 35.30 4.36 -12.76
CA VAL A 186 34.40 3.53 -11.94
C VAL A 186 34.59 3.90 -10.47
N THR A 187 33.49 4.11 -9.75
CA THR A 187 33.53 4.41 -8.31
C THR A 187 33.83 3.17 -7.47
N GLY A 188 34.29 3.38 -6.24
CA GLY A 188 34.32 2.38 -5.17
C GLY A 188 32.91 1.87 -4.86
N THR A 189 32.79 0.72 -4.19
CA THR A 189 31.48 0.17 -3.81
C THR A 189 30.82 1.11 -2.80
N MET A 190 29.58 1.50 -3.11
CA MET A 190 28.65 2.06 -2.16
C MET A 190 27.95 0.93 -1.43
N LEU A 191 28.26 0.75 -0.15
CA LEU A 191 27.50 -0.14 0.69
C LEU A 191 26.15 0.50 0.98
N GLY A 192 25.06 -0.20 0.63
CA GLY A 192 23.71 0.26 0.94
C GLY A 192 23.57 0.54 2.45
N GLN A 193 23.32 1.79 2.80
CA GLN A 193 23.10 2.17 4.19
C GLN A 193 21.72 1.66 4.62
N ARG A 194 21.71 0.67 5.53
CA ARG A 194 20.46 0.20 6.13
C ARG A 194 20.05 1.14 7.24
N THR A 195 19.30 2.17 6.89
CA THR A 195 18.64 3.03 7.86
C THR A 195 17.34 2.37 8.32
N LYS A 196 17.07 2.39 9.64
CA LYS A 196 15.74 2.02 10.14
C LYS A 196 14.81 3.20 9.86
N PRO A 197 13.69 3.01 9.16
CA PRO A 197 12.69 4.07 9.00
C PRO A 197 12.28 4.57 10.37
N ASN A 198 12.24 5.89 10.55
CA ASN A 198 11.75 6.49 11.78
C ASN A 198 10.25 6.16 11.91
N PRO A 199 9.81 5.44 12.97
CA PRO A 199 8.40 5.11 13.13
C PRO A 199 7.49 6.33 13.21
N GLN A 200 8.02 7.49 13.62
CA GLN A 200 7.27 8.76 13.69
C GLN A 200 7.01 9.38 12.31
N GLU A 201 7.81 9.04 11.29
CA GLU A 201 7.62 9.50 9.91
C GLU A 201 6.59 8.65 9.15
N VAL A 202 6.20 7.48 9.67
CA VAL A 202 5.15 6.66 9.09
C VAL A 202 3.79 7.14 9.63
N PRO A 203 2.88 7.69 8.79
CA PRO A 203 1.63 8.26 9.25
C PRO A 203 0.60 7.18 9.61
N ILE A 204 0.78 6.52 10.77
CA ILE A 204 -0.12 5.46 11.26
C ILE A 204 -1.34 6.04 12.01
N ASN A 205 -1.19 7.25 12.56
CA ASN A 205 -2.15 7.84 13.50
C ASN A 205 -3.57 7.94 12.92
N VAL A 206 -3.73 8.51 11.72
CA VAL A 206 -5.05 8.70 11.10
C VAL A 206 -5.72 7.35 10.80
N ALA A 207 -4.98 6.41 10.21
CA ALA A 207 -5.50 5.09 9.91
C ALA A 207 -5.93 4.34 11.19
N PHE A 208 -5.17 4.49 12.27
CA PHE A 208 -5.50 3.92 13.58
C PHE A 208 -6.81 4.51 14.13
N TYR A 209 -6.95 5.84 14.18
CA TYR A 209 -8.18 6.48 14.68
C TYR A 209 -9.42 6.11 13.86
N ILE A 210 -9.31 6.11 12.52
CA ILE A 210 -10.42 5.70 11.64
C ILE A 210 -10.81 4.25 11.92
N ARG A 211 -9.82 3.34 12.01
CA ARG A 211 -10.07 1.93 12.33
C ARG A 211 -10.75 1.77 13.70
N SER A 212 -10.29 2.47 14.73
CA SER A 212 -10.91 2.43 16.06
C SER A 212 -12.35 2.93 16.04
N ALA A 213 -12.64 3.99 15.30
CA ALA A 213 -14.01 4.50 15.12
C ALA A 213 -14.91 3.49 14.41
N LEU A 214 -14.42 2.82 13.37
CA LEU A 214 -15.15 1.76 12.65
C LEU A 214 -15.43 0.54 13.54
N GLN A 215 -14.47 0.16 14.38
CA GLN A 215 -14.64 -0.92 15.36
C GLN A 215 -15.69 -0.54 16.40
N TYR A 216 -15.62 0.68 16.96
CA TYR A 216 -16.63 1.20 17.88
C TYR A 216 -18.05 1.12 17.29
N MET A 217 -18.25 1.62 16.07
CA MET A 217 -19.54 1.53 15.38
C MET A 217 -20.03 0.08 15.25
N THR A 218 -19.11 -0.83 14.90
CA THR A 218 -19.45 -2.25 14.72
C THR A 218 -19.89 -2.88 16.05
N TYR A 219 -19.20 -2.58 17.16
CA TYR A 219 -19.60 -3.06 18.49
C TYR A 219 -20.95 -2.49 18.93
N VAL A 220 -21.22 -1.19 18.68
CA VAL A 220 -22.52 -0.58 18.98
C VAL A 220 -23.64 -1.29 18.20
N LEU A 221 -23.47 -1.49 16.90
CA LEU A 221 -24.48 -2.19 16.08
C LEU A 221 -24.68 -3.64 16.53
N ILE A 222 -23.61 -4.36 16.89
CA ILE A 222 -23.76 -5.71 17.46
C ILE A 222 -24.58 -5.67 18.77
N GLY A 223 -24.34 -4.69 19.64
CA GLY A 223 -25.12 -4.51 20.87
C GLY A 223 -26.60 -4.22 20.58
N VAL A 224 -26.89 -3.34 19.62
CA VAL A 224 -28.26 -3.02 19.20
C VAL A 224 -28.94 -4.24 18.58
N ALA A 225 -28.26 -4.97 17.69
CA ALA A 225 -28.76 -6.21 17.12
C ALA A 225 -29.06 -7.24 18.21
N GLY A 226 -28.20 -7.36 19.24
CA GLY A 226 -28.44 -8.19 20.41
C GLY A 226 -29.72 -7.80 21.17
N MET A 227 -29.94 -6.50 21.41
CA MET A 227 -31.16 -5.98 22.04
C MET A 227 -32.41 -6.26 21.19
N VAL A 228 -32.31 -6.10 19.87
CA VAL A 228 -33.39 -6.43 18.92
C VAL A 228 -33.72 -7.92 18.99
N CYS A 229 -32.73 -8.80 18.85
CA CYS A 229 -32.92 -10.25 18.94
C CYS A 229 -33.54 -10.67 20.28
N PHE A 230 -33.08 -10.08 21.38
CA PHE A 230 -33.67 -10.31 22.71
C PHE A 230 -35.13 -9.86 22.77
N SER A 231 -35.45 -8.69 22.22
CA SER A 231 -36.83 -8.19 22.12
C SER A 231 -37.72 -9.13 21.28
N ILE A 232 -37.22 -9.61 20.13
CA ILE A 232 -37.94 -10.57 19.27
C ILE A 232 -38.25 -11.85 20.05
N PHE A 233 -37.27 -12.38 20.79
CA PHE A 233 -37.42 -13.58 21.60
C PHE A 233 -38.47 -13.41 22.71
N VAL A 234 -38.36 -12.34 23.51
CA VAL A 234 -39.29 -12.06 24.62
C VAL A 234 -40.73 -11.86 24.11
N ASN A 235 -40.91 -11.22 22.96
CA ASN A 235 -42.23 -10.95 22.38
C ASN A 235 -42.71 -12.08 21.44
N ARG A 236 -42.07 -13.25 21.45
CA ARG A 236 -42.44 -14.45 20.68
C ARG A 236 -42.55 -14.22 19.17
N GLY A 237 -41.67 -13.39 18.61
CA GLY A 237 -41.62 -13.10 17.17
C GLY A 237 -42.75 -12.20 16.65
N ARG A 238 -43.56 -11.59 17.52
CA ARG A 238 -44.64 -10.66 17.12
C ARG A 238 -44.07 -9.26 16.84
N ILE A 239 -43.41 -9.11 15.70
CA ILE A 239 -42.74 -7.87 15.27
C ILE A 239 -43.09 -7.56 13.82
N GLU A 240 -42.84 -6.32 13.40
CA GLU A 240 -42.82 -5.99 11.97
C GLU A 240 -41.46 -6.41 11.38
N GLY A 241 -41.46 -7.50 10.60
CA GLY A 241 -40.24 -8.08 10.04
C GLY A 241 -39.57 -7.17 9.02
N TRP A 242 -40.34 -6.41 8.25
CA TRP A 242 -39.80 -5.51 7.22
C TRP A 242 -38.96 -4.39 7.83
N ASN A 243 -39.33 -3.90 9.02
CA ASN A 243 -38.57 -2.88 9.75
C ASN A 243 -37.16 -3.36 10.14
N MET A 244 -36.96 -4.68 10.27
CA MET A 244 -35.65 -5.23 10.64
C MET A 244 -34.63 -5.14 9.49
N PHE A 245 -35.08 -5.09 8.24
CA PHE A 245 -34.18 -4.87 7.09
C PHE A 245 -33.65 -3.43 7.04
N GLU A 246 -34.31 -2.48 7.70
CA GLU A 246 -33.88 -1.09 7.84
C GLU A 246 -32.91 -0.88 9.01
N PHE A 247 -32.36 -1.96 9.58
CA PHE A 247 -31.42 -1.94 10.71
C PHE A 247 -30.28 -0.93 10.50
N ASN A 248 -29.50 -1.06 9.42
CA ASN A 248 -28.34 -0.19 9.18
C ASN A 248 -28.75 1.27 9.01
N ARG A 249 -29.89 1.52 8.35
CA ARG A 249 -30.37 2.86 8.03
C ARG A 249 -30.90 3.60 9.26
N VAL A 250 -31.69 2.92 10.09
CA VAL A 250 -32.34 3.52 11.26
C VAL A 250 -31.42 3.46 12.48
N ALA A 251 -30.93 2.27 12.84
CA ALA A 251 -30.08 2.11 14.02
C ALA A 251 -28.75 2.86 13.86
N GLY A 252 -28.22 2.93 12.64
CA GLY A 252 -27.04 3.75 12.34
C GLY A 252 -27.19 5.21 12.76
N VAL A 253 -28.26 5.87 12.29
CA VAL A 253 -28.45 7.29 12.58
C VAL A 253 -28.75 7.51 14.06
N VAL A 254 -29.54 6.62 14.66
CA VAL A 254 -30.04 6.76 16.03
C VAL A 254 -28.97 6.46 17.09
N TRP A 255 -28.21 5.38 16.93
CA TRP A 255 -27.29 4.88 17.96
C TRP A 255 -25.84 5.32 17.76
N ILE A 256 -25.44 5.59 16.51
CA ILE A 256 -24.08 5.99 16.18
C ILE A 256 -24.03 7.49 15.84
N GLY A 257 -24.96 7.94 15.01
CA GLY A 257 -25.03 9.32 14.54
C GLY A 257 -24.40 9.55 13.16
N ARG A 258 -24.84 10.63 12.52
CA ARG A 258 -24.50 10.97 11.12
C ARG A 258 -22.99 11.11 10.85
N PRO A 259 -22.17 11.78 11.69
CA PRO A 259 -20.74 11.99 11.37
C PRO A 259 -19.95 10.69 11.25
N LEU A 260 -20.21 9.74 12.14
CA LEU A 260 -19.57 8.42 12.14
C LEU A 260 -20.05 7.58 10.96
N MET A 261 -21.33 7.64 10.58
CA MET A 261 -21.81 7.00 9.34
C MET A 261 -21.14 7.58 8.08
N VAL A 262 -20.95 8.90 8.01
CA VAL A 262 -20.20 9.54 6.91
C VAL A 262 -18.77 9.02 6.89
N LEU A 263 -18.09 8.98 8.03
CA LEU A 263 -16.73 8.45 8.13
C LEU A 263 -16.66 7.02 7.59
N ARG A 264 -17.63 6.17 7.93
CA ARG A 264 -17.70 4.78 7.47
C ARG A 264 -17.91 4.66 5.96
N GLY A 265 -18.87 5.41 5.41
CA GLY A 265 -19.13 5.43 3.98
C GLY A 265 -17.95 5.98 3.17
N VAL A 266 -17.34 7.08 3.62
CA VAL A 266 -16.17 7.69 2.96
C VAL A 266 -14.96 6.77 3.02
N THR A 267 -14.74 6.08 4.15
CA THR A 267 -13.64 5.10 4.26
C THR A 267 -13.82 3.95 3.27
N ALA A 268 -15.06 3.47 3.08
CA ALA A 268 -15.35 2.47 2.07
C ALA A 268 -15.07 2.98 0.64
N ILE A 269 -15.41 4.23 0.34
CA ILE A 269 -15.07 4.87 -0.95
C ILE A 269 -13.55 4.98 -1.12
N CYS A 270 -12.80 5.34 -0.07
CA CYS A 270 -11.34 5.34 -0.09
C CYS A 270 -10.81 3.95 -0.45
N LEU A 271 -11.29 2.89 0.23
CA LEU A 271 -10.88 1.51 -0.05
C LEU A 271 -11.20 1.08 -1.49
N LEU A 272 -12.38 1.43 -2.01
CA LEU A 272 -12.76 1.17 -3.41
C LEU A 272 -11.98 2.03 -4.43
N SER A 273 -11.27 3.05 -3.96
CA SER A 273 -10.47 3.97 -4.77
C SER A 273 -8.96 3.73 -4.65
N THR A 274 -8.55 2.74 -3.85
CA THR A 274 -7.15 2.38 -3.60
C THR A 274 -6.90 0.91 -3.89
N GLU A 275 -5.70 0.60 -4.37
CA GLU A 275 -5.20 -0.76 -4.55
C GLU A 275 -4.24 -1.14 -3.40
N MET A 276 -4.22 -2.42 -3.03
CA MET A 276 -3.34 -2.92 -1.97
C MET A 276 -1.99 -3.39 -2.55
N LEU A 277 -0.90 -2.80 -2.04
CA LEU A 277 0.47 -3.21 -2.34
C LEU A 277 1.09 -3.88 -1.12
N VAL A 278 1.68 -5.06 -1.32
CA VAL A 278 2.41 -5.78 -0.28
C VAL A 278 3.89 -5.83 -0.63
N LEU A 279 4.73 -5.46 0.32
CA LEU A 279 6.18 -5.60 0.17
C LEU A 279 6.58 -7.07 0.37
N THR A 280 7.10 -7.69 -0.69
CA THR A 280 7.56 -9.08 -0.67
C THR A 280 9.07 -9.15 -0.90
N ARG A 281 9.66 -10.26 -0.45
CA ARG A 281 11.10 -10.54 -0.56
C ARG A 281 11.33 -11.86 -1.29
N PRO A 282 11.17 -11.90 -2.63
CA PRO A 282 11.37 -13.13 -3.39
C PRO A 282 12.82 -13.62 -3.34
N PHE A 283 13.04 -14.86 -3.79
CA PHE A 283 14.36 -15.47 -3.93
C PHE A 283 15.19 -15.44 -2.62
N ASN A 284 14.59 -15.83 -1.49
CA ASN A 284 15.24 -15.81 -0.17
C ASN A 284 15.79 -14.43 0.24
N GLY A 285 15.15 -13.34 -0.20
CA GLY A 285 15.50 -11.98 0.18
C GLY A 285 16.61 -11.33 -0.65
N ILE A 286 16.90 -11.88 -1.84
CA ILE A 286 17.82 -11.25 -2.80
C ILE A 286 17.25 -9.95 -3.35
N SER A 287 15.91 -9.85 -3.47
CA SER A 287 15.22 -8.64 -3.93
C SER A 287 14.07 -8.28 -3.00
N THR A 288 13.70 -7.01 -2.98
CA THR A 288 12.53 -6.46 -2.32
C THR A 288 11.66 -5.79 -3.36
N GLN A 289 10.39 -6.20 -3.46
CA GLN A 289 9.47 -5.65 -4.45
C GLN A 289 8.08 -5.44 -3.87
N PHE A 290 7.39 -4.40 -4.33
CA PHE A 290 5.96 -4.27 -4.10
C PHE A 290 5.21 -5.14 -5.09
N VAL A 291 4.30 -5.95 -4.59
CA VAL A 291 3.44 -6.82 -5.38
C VAL A 291 2.01 -6.39 -5.14
N HIS A 292 1.28 -6.17 -6.23
CA HIS A 292 -0.15 -5.94 -6.18
C HIS A 292 -0.87 -7.21 -5.69
N THR A 293 -1.74 -7.04 -4.70
CA THR A 293 -2.65 -8.07 -4.24
C THR A 293 -4.07 -7.72 -4.66
N GLN A 294 -4.65 -8.54 -5.54
CA GLN A 294 -6.05 -8.39 -5.94
C GLN A 294 -6.95 -8.52 -4.71
N PRO A 295 -7.82 -7.53 -4.42
CA PRO A 295 -8.79 -7.67 -3.37
C PRO A 295 -9.77 -8.80 -3.69
N ASP A 296 -10.13 -9.60 -2.68
CA ASP A 296 -11.11 -10.65 -2.84
C ASP A 296 -12.46 -10.07 -3.33
N TRP A 297 -13.18 -10.81 -4.15
CA TRP A 297 -14.46 -10.36 -4.72
C TRP A 297 -15.47 -10.02 -3.62
N LEU A 298 -15.43 -10.76 -2.50
CA LEU A 298 -16.27 -10.51 -1.33
C LEU A 298 -15.91 -9.19 -0.66
N THR A 299 -14.63 -8.86 -0.57
CA THR A 299 -14.16 -7.58 0.00
C THR A 299 -14.63 -6.40 -0.85
N THR A 300 -14.60 -6.56 -2.18
CA THR A 300 -15.08 -5.55 -3.13
C THR A 300 -16.59 -5.34 -2.99
N LEU A 301 -17.36 -6.44 -2.90
CA LEU A 301 -18.80 -6.40 -2.73
C LEU A 301 -19.19 -5.78 -1.37
N LEU A 302 -18.53 -6.20 -0.29
CA LEU A 302 -18.76 -5.67 1.05
C LEU A 302 -18.43 -4.17 1.09
N SER A 303 -17.29 -3.75 0.54
CA SER A 303 -16.91 -2.32 0.49
C SER A 303 -17.89 -1.49 -0.33
N SER A 304 -18.43 -2.05 -1.41
CA SER A 304 -19.51 -1.42 -2.20
C SER A 304 -20.79 -1.26 -1.37
N GLY A 305 -21.11 -2.22 -0.51
CA GLY A 305 -22.22 -2.12 0.45
C GLY A 305 -21.98 -1.08 1.54
N GLU A 306 -20.75 -1.00 2.04
CA GLU A 306 -20.33 -0.05 3.06
C GLU A 306 -20.34 1.41 2.55
N MET A 307 -20.16 1.65 1.24
CA MET A 307 -20.44 2.97 0.64
C MET A 307 -21.91 3.41 0.88
N GLY A 308 -22.84 2.46 1.05
CA GLY A 308 -24.25 2.71 1.33
C GLY A 308 -24.51 3.52 2.60
N TRP A 309 -23.60 3.52 3.58
CA TRP A 309 -23.70 4.37 4.78
C TRP A 309 -23.78 5.86 4.43
N LEU A 310 -23.05 6.29 3.38
CA LEU A 310 -23.12 7.66 2.88
C LEU A 310 -24.51 7.96 2.29
N VAL A 311 -25.05 7.02 1.52
CA VAL A 311 -26.41 7.13 0.93
C VAL A 311 -27.48 7.20 2.02
N TYR A 312 -27.33 6.48 3.14
CA TYR A 312 -28.25 6.57 4.28
C TYR A 312 -28.24 7.97 4.90
N VAL A 313 -27.06 8.56 5.09
CA VAL A 313 -26.94 9.93 5.63
C VAL A 313 -27.54 10.94 4.67
N LEU A 314 -27.29 10.83 3.35
CA LEU A 314 -27.87 11.72 2.35
C LEU A 314 -29.41 11.66 2.38
N ASN A 315 -29.98 10.44 2.40
CA ASN A 315 -31.42 10.24 2.50
C ASN A 315 -32.01 10.89 3.76
N ASP A 316 -31.37 10.68 4.90
CA ASP A 316 -31.83 11.20 6.19
C ASP A 316 -31.69 12.73 6.30
N VAL A 317 -30.62 13.34 5.75
CA VAL A 317 -30.47 14.82 5.70
C VAL A 317 -31.51 15.44 4.77
N PHE A 318 -31.71 14.87 3.57
CA PHE A 318 -32.65 15.40 2.60
C PHE A 318 -34.11 15.06 2.90
N SER A 319 -34.38 14.13 3.83
CA SER A 319 -35.73 13.74 4.27
C SER A 319 -36.60 14.92 4.74
N VAL A 320 -35.99 16.00 5.24
CA VAL A 320 -36.69 17.23 5.63
C VAL A 320 -37.36 17.91 4.42
N ALA A 321 -36.72 17.84 3.26
CA ALA A 321 -37.20 18.42 2.01
C ALA A 321 -38.06 17.41 1.21
N THR A 322 -37.64 16.15 1.13
CA THR A 322 -38.29 15.11 0.32
C THR A 322 -39.51 14.49 1.00
N ARG A 323 -39.60 14.55 2.33
CA ARG A 323 -40.75 14.16 3.16
C ARG A 323 -41.38 12.82 2.75
N GLN A 324 -42.65 12.81 2.36
CA GLN A 324 -43.43 11.63 1.98
C GLN A 324 -42.87 10.82 0.81
N PHE A 325 -41.95 11.38 0.01
CA PHE A 325 -41.28 10.65 -1.06
C PHE A 325 -40.07 9.83 -0.56
N THR A 326 -39.55 10.14 0.63
CA THR A 326 -38.34 9.51 1.21
C THR A 326 -38.44 7.99 1.29
N THR A 327 -39.61 7.47 1.65
CA THR A 327 -39.85 6.03 1.78
C THR A 327 -39.56 5.29 0.48
N GLY A 328 -40.07 5.77 -0.65
CA GLY A 328 -39.98 5.07 -1.93
C GLY A 328 -38.62 5.18 -2.61
N TYR A 329 -37.96 6.34 -2.56
CA TYR A 329 -36.67 6.50 -3.24
C TYR A 329 -35.47 6.01 -2.42
N ALA A 330 -35.59 5.89 -1.10
CA ALA A 330 -34.48 5.52 -0.23
C ALA A 330 -33.93 4.11 -0.53
N MET A 331 -34.80 3.10 -0.68
CA MET A 331 -34.37 1.75 -1.02
C MET A 331 -33.77 1.70 -2.44
N LYS A 332 -34.41 2.39 -3.40
CA LYS A 332 -33.95 2.47 -4.79
C LYS A 332 -32.57 3.11 -4.90
N SER A 333 -32.35 4.25 -4.23
CA SER A 333 -31.05 4.96 -4.24
C SER A 333 -29.92 4.11 -3.64
N THR A 334 -30.18 3.39 -2.53
CA THR A 334 -29.20 2.50 -1.91
C THR A 334 -28.86 1.33 -2.83
N LEU A 335 -29.86 0.67 -3.43
CA LEU A 335 -29.64 -0.46 -4.32
C LEU A 335 -28.89 -0.03 -5.59
N LEU A 336 -29.27 1.12 -6.19
CA LEU A 336 -28.59 1.68 -7.35
C LEU A 336 -27.14 2.05 -7.04
N GLY A 337 -26.88 2.71 -5.90
CA GLY A 337 -25.54 3.08 -5.48
C GLY A 337 -24.65 1.86 -5.22
N TYR A 338 -25.20 0.84 -4.55
CA TYR A 338 -24.52 -0.42 -4.27
C TYR A 338 -24.17 -1.18 -5.55
N LEU A 339 -25.15 -1.43 -6.42
CA LEU A 339 -24.94 -2.15 -7.67
C LEU A 339 -24.03 -1.36 -8.61
N GLY A 340 -24.20 -0.04 -8.70
CA GLY A 340 -23.36 0.83 -9.50
C GLY A 340 -21.89 0.80 -9.04
N ALA A 341 -21.64 0.89 -7.73
CA ALA A 341 -20.29 0.84 -7.18
C ALA A 341 -19.64 -0.55 -7.38
N ALA A 342 -20.41 -1.62 -7.19
CA ALA A 342 -19.95 -2.98 -7.41
C ALA A 342 -19.60 -3.23 -8.89
N ILE A 343 -20.51 -2.90 -9.81
CA ILE A 343 -20.30 -3.05 -11.26
C ILE A 343 -19.09 -2.23 -11.69
N TRP A 344 -18.97 -0.97 -11.26
CA TRP A 344 -17.80 -0.15 -11.59
C TRP A 344 -16.51 -0.75 -11.04
N SER A 345 -16.53 -1.32 -9.84
CA SER A 345 -15.35 -1.96 -9.23
C SER A 345 -14.92 -3.26 -9.91
N PHE A 346 -15.85 -4.03 -10.46
CA PHE A 346 -15.53 -5.23 -11.23
C PHE A 346 -15.13 -4.94 -12.69
N THR A 347 -15.75 -3.93 -13.32
CA THR A 347 -15.50 -3.61 -14.73
C THR A 347 -14.23 -2.80 -14.95
N VAL A 348 -13.93 -1.89 -14.03
CA VAL A 348 -12.74 -1.03 -14.08
C VAL A 348 -12.08 -1.05 -12.70
N PRO A 349 -11.24 -2.03 -12.36
CA PRO A 349 -10.54 -2.07 -11.09
C PRO A 349 -9.53 -0.92 -10.96
N VAL A 350 -9.16 -0.57 -9.73
CA VAL A 350 -8.13 0.44 -9.45
C VAL A 350 -6.75 -0.16 -9.68
N HIS A 351 -5.89 0.58 -10.38
CA HIS A 351 -4.48 0.25 -10.52
C HIS A 351 -3.62 1.38 -9.95
N HIS A 352 -2.57 0.97 -9.24
CA HIS A 352 -1.48 1.83 -8.80
C HIS A 352 -0.69 2.30 -10.01
N PHE A 353 -0.03 3.45 -9.85
CA PHE A 353 0.94 3.92 -10.81
C PHE A 353 2.21 4.37 -10.09
N VAL A 354 3.34 4.15 -10.75
CA VAL A 354 4.65 4.52 -10.25
C VAL A 354 5.27 5.45 -11.29
N THR A 355 5.70 6.61 -10.84
CA THR A 355 6.50 7.54 -11.65
C THR A 355 7.88 7.63 -11.01
N ILE A 356 8.92 7.39 -11.81
CA ILE A 356 10.31 7.53 -11.38
C ILE A 356 10.84 8.73 -12.14
N ASP A 357 11.10 9.80 -11.42
CA ASP A 357 11.72 11.02 -11.94
C ASP A 357 12.65 11.55 -10.85
N ARG A 358 13.94 11.21 -10.95
CA ARG A 358 14.91 11.54 -9.92
C ARG A 358 15.41 12.96 -10.12
N GLN A 359 14.94 13.86 -9.27
CA GLN A 359 15.40 15.24 -9.20
C GLN A 359 16.04 15.47 -7.84
N CYS A 360 17.31 15.87 -7.84
CA CYS A 360 18.06 16.17 -6.63
C CYS A 360 18.48 17.64 -6.63
N THR A 361 18.19 18.34 -5.55
CA THR A 361 18.60 19.74 -5.34
C THR A 361 19.55 19.81 -4.16
N ILE A 362 20.70 20.44 -4.40
CA ILE A 362 21.69 20.74 -3.34
C ILE A 362 21.15 21.94 -2.57
N LEU A 363 20.68 21.73 -1.34
CA LEU A 363 20.21 22.81 -0.47
C LEU A 363 21.38 23.50 0.24
N VAL A 364 22.34 22.70 0.70
CA VAL A 364 23.58 23.18 1.31
C VAL A 364 24.70 22.31 0.77
N VAL A 365 25.64 22.93 0.06
CA VAL A 365 26.85 22.26 -0.45
C VAL A 365 27.53 21.55 0.73
N ASP A 366 27.89 20.28 0.54
CA ASP A 366 28.51 19.37 1.52
C ASP A 366 27.65 18.92 2.72
N PHE A 367 26.49 19.52 2.98
CA PHE A 367 25.67 19.19 4.17
C PHE A 367 24.31 18.58 3.86
N GLN A 368 23.66 18.97 2.76
CA GLN A 368 22.27 18.54 2.50
C GLN A 368 21.94 18.48 1.01
N LEU A 369 21.53 17.29 0.58
CA LEU A 369 20.95 17.00 -0.73
C LEU A 369 19.51 16.50 -0.52
N GLU A 370 18.54 17.16 -1.13
CA GLU A 370 17.14 16.69 -1.15
C GLU A 370 16.85 16.07 -2.51
N CYS A 371 16.47 14.79 -2.53
CA CYS A 371 16.15 14.06 -3.75
C CYS A 371 14.70 13.60 -3.75
N HIS A 372 13.95 14.04 -4.74
CA HIS A 372 12.65 13.46 -5.09
C HIS A 372 12.90 12.40 -6.17
N SER A 373 12.89 11.12 -5.81
CA SER A 373 13.23 10.02 -6.74
C SER A 373 12.04 9.48 -7.54
N GLY A 374 10.83 9.57 -6.98
CA GLY A 374 9.64 9.04 -7.61
C GLY A 374 8.42 9.06 -6.71
N THR A 375 7.24 8.96 -7.33
CA THR A 375 5.94 8.92 -6.64
C THR A 375 5.30 7.56 -6.86
N VAL A 376 4.91 6.90 -5.76
CA VAL A 376 4.07 5.69 -5.77
C VAL A 376 2.67 6.09 -5.33
N ALA A 377 1.73 6.07 -6.27
CA ALA A 377 0.34 6.38 -6.00
C ALA A 377 -0.49 5.10 -6.01
N ILE A 378 -1.05 4.75 -4.84
CA ILE A 378 -1.90 3.56 -4.66
C ILE A 378 -3.38 3.84 -4.93
N GLY A 379 -3.76 5.11 -5.03
CA GLY A 379 -5.15 5.53 -5.11
C GLY A 379 -5.41 6.52 -6.24
N ARG A 380 -6.67 6.52 -6.69
CA ARG A 380 -7.16 7.39 -7.76
C ARG A 380 -8.20 8.37 -7.24
N PHE A 381 -7.83 9.65 -7.17
CA PHE A 381 -8.69 10.71 -6.62
C PHE A 381 -9.90 10.99 -7.52
N ASP A 382 -9.75 10.83 -8.83
CA ASP A 382 -10.83 10.92 -9.81
C ASP A 382 -11.91 9.85 -9.56
N ARG A 383 -11.48 8.62 -9.25
CA ARG A 383 -12.40 7.53 -8.88
C ARG A 383 -13.09 7.80 -7.55
N PHE A 384 -12.35 8.30 -6.56
CA PHE A 384 -12.93 8.70 -5.27
C PHE A 384 -14.05 9.72 -5.46
N CYS A 385 -13.81 10.78 -6.24
CA CYS A 385 -14.82 11.78 -6.58
C CYS A 385 -15.98 11.15 -7.37
N GLY A 386 -15.67 10.27 -8.32
CA GLY A 386 -16.66 9.55 -9.12
C GLY A 386 -17.62 8.70 -8.29
N LEU A 387 -17.13 7.94 -7.30
CA LEU A 387 -17.96 7.15 -6.40
C LEU A 387 -18.80 8.04 -5.46
N LEU A 388 -18.27 9.18 -5.02
CA LEU A 388 -19.03 10.15 -4.24
C LEU A 388 -20.16 10.78 -5.06
N LEU A 389 -19.88 11.15 -6.31
CA LEU A 389 -20.87 11.63 -7.27
C LEU A 389 -21.90 10.54 -7.61
N LEU A 390 -21.49 9.28 -7.71
CA LEU A 390 -22.41 8.16 -7.89
C LEU A 390 -23.38 8.04 -6.72
N ALA A 391 -22.88 8.07 -5.47
CA ALA A 391 -23.74 8.03 -4.28
C ALA A 391 -24.78 9.15 -4.28
N ALA A 392 -24.35 10.39 -4.53
CA ALA A 392 -25.24 11.55 -4.59
C ALA A 392 -26.20 11.51 -5.79
N GLY A 393 -25.70 11.14 -6.97
CA GLY A 393 -26.47 11.04 -8.20
C GLY A 393 -27.56 9.98 -8.12
N CYS A 394 -27.28 8.81 -7.52
CA CYS A 394 -28.28 7.78 -7.28
C CYS A 394 -29.42 8.27 -6.38
N CYS A 395 -29.15 9.08 -5.35
CA CYS A 395 -30.19 9.71 -4.53
C CYS A 395 -31.08 10.65 -5.36
N VAL A 396 -30.45 11.51 -6.18
CA VAL A 396 -31.16 12.49 -7.02
C VAL A 396 -32.04 11.80 -8.06
N VAL A 397 -31.48 10.85 -8.82
CA VAL A 397 -32.21 10.11 -9.85
C VAL A 397 -33.38 9.33 -9.24
N ALA A 398 -33.15 8.60 -8.14
CA ALA A 398 -34.20 7.85 -7.47
C ALA A 398 -35.32 8.78 -6.97
N PHE A 399 -34.98 9.95 -6.41
CA PHE A 399 -35.96 10.93 -5.96
C PHE A 399 -36.83 11.45 -7.11
N PHE A 400 -36.25 11.82 -8.24
CA PHE A 400 -37.02 12.29 -9.40
C PHE A 400 -37.93 11.22 -9.97
N LEU A 401 -37.45 9.98 -10.08
CA LEU A 401 -38.28 8.84 -10.49
C LEU A 401 -39.46 8.67 -9.53
N GLU A 402 -39.23 8.72 -8.22
CA GLU A 402 -40.30 8.58 -7.22
C GLU A 402 -41.32 9.73 -7.33
N ARG A 403 -40.84 10.96 -7.51
CA ARG A 403 -41.71 12.14 -7.61
C ARG A 403 -42.62 12.09 -8.84
N VAL A 404 -42.19 11.47 -9.93
CA VAL A 404 -42.97 11.34 -11.17
C VAL A 404 -43.96 10.18 -11.10
N PHE A 405 -43.55 9.05 -10.53
CA PHE A 405 -44.32 7.80 -10.62
C PHE A 405 -45.16 7.47 -9.37
N ALA A 406 -44.85 8.01 -8.19
CA ALA A 406 -45.49 7.63 -6.94
C ALA A 406 -46.39 8.73 -6.36
N ARG A 407 -47.51 8.31 -5.76
CA ARG A 407 -48.33 9.17 -4.89
C ARG A 407 -47.76 9.07 -3.47
N GLY A 408 -47.48 10.22 -2.86
CA GLY A 408 -46.89 10.29 -1.52
C GLY A 408 -47.67 9.48 -0.49
N VAL A 409 -46.95 8.78 0.40
CA VAL A 409 -47.52 7.93 1.44
C VAL A 409 -47.90 8.80 2.65
N VAL A 410 -49.06 8.52 3.27
CA VAL A 410 -49.48 9.18 4.52
C VAL A 410 -48.61 8.68 5.66
N GLN A 411 -47.99 9.60 6.40
CA GLN A 411 -47.02 9.28 7.46
C GLN A 411 -47.48 9.84 8.81
N TYR A 412 -47.56 8.98 9.81
CA TYR A 412 -47.94 9.37 11.17
C TYR A 412 -46.80 10.15 11.85
N HIS A 413 -47.15 11.08 12.73
CA HIS A 413 -46.19 11.93 13.44
C HIS A 413 -46.24 11.59 14.93
N SER A 414 -45.07 11.38 15.53
CA SER A 414 -44.89 11.29 16.97
C SER A 414 -43.48 11.78 17.31
N TYR A 415 -43.33 12.51 18.42
CA TYR A 415 -42.04 12.99 18.90
C TYR A 415 -41.12 11.85 19.38
N LEU A 416 -41.68 10.69 19.70
CA LEU A 416 -40.93 9.50 20.09
C LEU A 416 -40.28 8.80 18.89
N LEU A 417 -40.75 9.07 17.68
CA LEU A 417 -40.26 8.47 16.44
C LEU A 417 -39.19 9.37 15.80
N HIS A 418 -38.00 8.81 15.59
CA HIS A 418 -36.94 9.48 14.84
C HIS A 418 -37.37 9.70 13.38
N SER A 419 -36.86 10.76 12.72
CA SER A 419 -37.20 11.06 11.32
C SER A 419 -36.91 9.89 10.36
N SER A 420 -35.77 9.22 10.53
CA SER A 420 -35.41 8.03 9.75
C SER A 420 -36.44 6.90 9.97
N ALA A 421 -36.81 6.59 11.22
CA ALA A 421 -37.83 5.59 11.51
C ALA A 421 -39.20 5.97 10.92
N ARG A 422 -39.58 7.25 10.98
CA ARG A 422 -40.82 7.77 10.40
C ARG A 422 -40.93 7.49 8.90
N TYR A 423 -39.86 7.64 8.15
CA TYR A 423 -39.92 7.47 6.70
C TYR A 423 -39.61 6.05 6.23
N HIS A 424 -38.98 5.21 7.06
CA HIS A 424 -38.50 3.90 6.62
C HIS A 424 -39.25 2.73 7.25
N PHE A 425 -39.93 2.92 8.38
CA PHE A 425 -40.73 1.84 8.95
C PHE A 425 -42.06 1.67 8.21
N GLU A 426 -42.40 0.41 8.00
CA GLU A 426 -43.72 -0.02 7.58
C GLU A 426 -44.69 0.20 8.75
N GLN A 427 -45.79 0.89 8.45
CA GLN A 427 -46.76 1.37 9.45
C GLN A 427 -48.16 0.82 9.20
N ALA A 428 -48.47 0.38 7.98
CA ALA A 428 -49.85 0.18 7.54
C ALA A 428 -50.65 -0.81 8.42
N GLU A 429 -50.06 -1.94 8.80
CA GLU A 429 -50.72 -2.98 9.60
C GLU A 429 -50.71 -2.72 11.11
N TRP A 430 -50.01 -1.66 11.55
CA TRP A 430 -49.77 -1.35 12.96
C TRP A 430 -50.49 -0.08 13.42
N VAL A 431 -51.43 0.43 12.64
CA VAL A 431 -52.23 1.60 13.00
C VAL A 431 -53.65 1.17 13.33
N VAL A 432 -54.11 1.51 14.54
CA VAL A 432 -55.48 1.24 15.01
C VAL A 432 -56.08 2.52 15.56
N ASP A 433 -57.31 2.84 15.15
CA ASP A 433 -58.03 4.05 15.56
C ASP A 433 -57.21 5.35 15.41
N GLY A 434 -56.34 5.41 14.39
CA GLY A 434 -55.46 6.56 14.12
C GLY A 434 -54.20 6.67 14.99
N THR A 435 -53.95 5.69 15.85
CA THR A 435 -52.75 5.61 16.70
C THR A 435 -51.77 4.56 16.14
N TYR A 436 -50.51 4.94 15.97
CA TYR A 436 -49.47 4.02 15.50
C TYR A 436 -48.91 3.20 16.67
N HIS A 437 -48.96 1.88 16.58
CA HIS A 437 -48.49 0.95 17.59
C HIS A 437 -47.12 0.39 17.22
N LEU A 438 -46.06 0.95 17.80
CA LEU A 438 -44.68 0.53 17.51
C LEU A 438 -44.34 -0.77 18.24
N ASP A 439 -43.93 -1.81 17.52
CA ASP A 439 -43.43 -3.03 18.14
C ASP A 439 -42.10 -2.79 18.89
N ARG A 440 -41.82 -3.60 19.91
CA ARG A 440 -40.65 -3.39 20.77
C ARG A 440 -39.31 -3.60 20.07
N ALA A 441 -39.23 -4.37 18.99
CA ALA A 441 -37.99 -4.54 18.23
C ALA A 441 -37.72 -3.29 17.38
N SER A 442 -38.73 -2.79 16.67
CA SER A 442 -38.68 -1.52 15.95
C SER A 442 -38.47 -0.33 16.90
N ALA A 443 -38.96 -0.40 18.14
CA ALA A 443 -38.69 0.57 19.19
C ALA A 443 -37.19 0.64 19.52
N VAL A 444 -36.52 -0.50 19.69
CA VAL A 444 -35.07 -0.54 19.91
C VAL A 444 -34.30 0.06 18.73
N LEU A 445 -34.68 -0.27 17.48
CA LEU A 445 -34.08 0.35 16.29
C LEU A 445 -34.26 1.86 16.26
N ASN A 446 -35.46 2.33 16.61
CA ASN A 446 -35.78 3.74 16.76
C ASN A 446 -35.10 4.38 17.99
N GLY A 447 -34.45 3.62 18.87
CA GLY A 447 -33.72 4.14 20.04
C GLY A 447 -34.61 4.34 21.26
N LEU A 448 -35.72 3.62 21.36
CA LEU A 448 -36.56 3.54 22.56
C LEU A 448 -36.32 2.18 23.22
N VAL A 449 -35.65 2.19 24.38
CA VAL A 449 -35.47 0.99 25.20
C VAL A 449 -36.60 0.95 26.21
N VAL A 450 -37.44 -0.08 26.10
CA VAL A 450 -38.74 -0.11 26.77
C VAL A 450 -38.84 -1.27 27.75
N VAL A 451 -39.16 -0.94 29.01
CA VAL A 451 -39.33 -1.91 30.10
C VAL A 451 -40.74 -1.77 30.68
N PRO A 452 -41.56 -2.84 30.65
CA PRO A 452 -42.88 -2.82 31.27
C PRO A 452 -42.77 -2.83 32.80
N ILE A 453 -43.59 -2.02 33.47
CA ILE A 453 -43.70 -1.97 34.93
C ILE A 453 -45.10 -2.43 35.36
N ARG A 454 -45.23 -2.91 36.60
CA ARG A 454 -46.53 -3.24 37.21
C ARG A 454 -47.50 -2.05 37.13
N GLY A 455 -48.76 -2.33 36.82
CA GLY A 455 -49.83 -1.32 36.81
C GLY A 455 -50.11 -0.66 35.45
N ASN A 456 -49.91 -1.39 34.34
CA ASN A 456 -50.16 -0.89 32.96
C ASN A 456 -49.31 0.34 32.58
N ARG A 457 -48.13 0.46 33.17
CA ARG A 457 -47.16 1.53 32.88
C ARG A 457 -45.94 0.97 32.17
N ILE A 458 -45.38 1.76 31.28
CA ILE A 458 -44.17 1.45 30.54
C ILE A 458 -43.14 2.53 30.83
N VAL A 459 -41.91 2.13 31.16
CA VAL A 459 -40.77 3.06 31.19
C VAL A 459 -40.02 2.94 29.88
N ALA A 460 -39.86 4.05 29.18
CA ALA A 460 -39.13 4.16 27.93
C ALA A 460 -37.92 5.09 28.13
N LEU A 461 -36.72 4.55 27.90
CA LEU A 461 -35.51 5.35 27.75
C LEU A 461 -35.35 5.71 26.28
N ASP A 462 -35.42 6.99 25.97
CA ASP A 462 -35.12 7.51 24.64
C ASP A 462 -33.62 7.84 24.53
N ILE A 463 -32.87 7.01 23.82
CA ILE A 463 -31.42 7.18 23.62
C ILE A 463 -31.09 8.47 22.85
N LYS A 464 -32.04 8.96 22.04
CA LYS A 464 -31.86 10.12 21.17
C LYS A 464 -31.78 11.40 21.99
N SER A 465 -32.63 11.51 23.02
CA SER A 465 -32.67 12.65 23.93
C SER A 465 -32.03 12.38 25.30
N TRP A 466 -31.60 11.14 25.56
CA TRP A 466 -31.16 10.63 26.87
C TRP A 466 -32.18 10.88 27.99
N ARG A 467 -33.47 10.78 27.66
CA ARG A 467 -34.58 11.02 28.60
C ARG A 467 -35.30 9.73 28.94
N VAL A 468 -35.68 9.60 30.21
CA VAL A 468 -36.57 8.53 30.69
C VAL A 468 -37.98 9.08 30.76
N MET A 469 -38.93 8.37 30.15
CA MET A 469 -40.34 8.71 30.13
C MET A 469 -41.18 7.56 30.69
N VAL A 470 -42.28 7.88 31.36
CA VAL A 470 -43.26 6.89 31.84
C VAL A 470 -44.54 7.07 31.03
N LEU A 471 -44.92 6.04 30.28
CA LEU A 471 -46.14 6.01 29.47
C LEU A 471 -47.19 5.18 30.21
N GLU A 472 -48.37 5.75 30.41
CA GLU A 472 -49.53 4.99 30.92
C GLU A 472 -50.28 4.39 29.73
N ILE A 473 -50.42 3.07 29.69
CA ILE A 473 -51.25 2.40 28.70
C ILE A 473 -52.69 2.50 29.20
N ASN A 474 -53.61 3.05 28.42
CA ASN A 474 -55.01 3.08 28.81
C ASN A 474 -55.62 1.68 28.61
N ARG A 475 -56.43 1.21 29.59
CA ARG A 475 -57.14 -0.09 29.50
C ARG A 475 -58.08 -0.21 28.29
N VAL A 476 -58.46 0.91 27.69
CA VAL A 476 -59.34 0.95 26.51
C VAL A 476 -58.62 0.44 25.26
N ASP A 477 -57.31 0.72 25.14
CA ASP A 477 -56.48 0.30 23.99
C ASP A 477 -56.21 -1.20 24.02
N THR A 478 -56.05 -1.79 25.21
CA THR A 478 -55.87 -3.24 25.39
C THR A 478 -57.17 -4.04 25.19
N VAL A 479 -58.35 -3.44 25.41
CA VAL A 479 -59.65 -4.11 25.21
C VAL A 479 -60.15 -4.00 23.77
N ARG A 480 -59.84 -2.91 23.05
CA ARG A 480 -60.18 -2.76 21.62
C ARG A 480 -59.24 -3.50 20.67
N SER A 481 -58.01 -3.76 21.07
CA SER A 481 -57.03 -4.56 20.34
C SER A 481 -57.48 -6.03 20.25
N LYS A 482 -58.39 -6.34 19.31
CA LYS A 482 -58.81 -7.73 18.99
C LYS A 482 -57.65 -8.59 18.45
N SER A 483 -56.55 -7.97 18.01
CA SER A 483 -55.41 -8.63 17.40
C SER A 483 -54.27 -8.89 18.40
N VAL A 484 -53.88 -10.15 18.53
CA VAL A 484 -52.89 -10.66 19.51
C VAL A 484 -51.48 -10.05 19.36
N HIS A 485 -51.16 -9.47 18.19
CA HIS A 485 -49.86 -8.83 17.92
C HIS A 485 -49.71 -7.44 18.55
N LEU A 486 -50.81 -6.71 18.79
CA LEU A 486 -50.78 -5.35 19.33
C LEU A 486 -50.58 -5.28 20.85
N GLN A 487 -50.79 -6.39 21.58
CA GLN A 487 -50.69 -6.44 23.05
C GLN A 487 -49.31 -6.08 23.63
N HIS A 488 -48.26 -6.14 22.80
CA HIS A 488 -46.87 -5.89 23.23
C HIS A 488 -46.28 -4.65 22.56
N THR A 489 -47.12 -3.77 22.01
CA THR A 489 -46.70 -2.56 21.30
C THR A 489 -46.68 -1.32 22.19
N ILE A 490 -46.04 -0.27 21.71
CA ILE A 490 -46.02 1.06 22.32
C ILE A 490 -46.96 1.95 21.49
N PRO A 491 -48.10 2.40 22.05
CA PRO A 491 -48.96 3.35 21.36
C PRO A 491 -48.26 4.69 21.26
N LEU A 492 -48.02 5.16 20.04
CA LEU A 492 -47.45 6.46 19.73
C LEU A 492 -48.58 7.46 19.50
N GLY A 493 -49.18 7.92 20.61
CA GLY A 493 -50.07 9.08 20.61
C GLY A 493 -49.28 10.40 20.54
N ASN A 494 -49.93 11.46 20.09
CA ASN A 494 -49.40 12.83 20.19
C ASN A 494 -49.59 13.41 21.59
#